data_AF-A0A7R9GLL0-F1
#
_entry.id   AF-A0A7R9GLL0-F1
#
_cell.length_a   1.000
_cell.length_b   1.000
_cell.length_c   1.000
_cell.angle_alpha   90.00
_cell.angle_beta   90.00
_cell.angle_gamma   90.00
#
_symmetry.space_group_name_H-M   'P 1'
#
loop_
_entity.id
_entity.type
_entity.pdbx_description
1 polymer ?
#
loop_
_entity_poly.entity_id
_entity_poly.type
_entity_poly.pdbx_seq_one_letter_code
_entity_poly.pdbx_strand_id
1 'polypeptide(L)'
;NQECGTVADTNNTYFVNPNFPEPFSAAGNCRLTVKMINPNICQLRVHFHEFLLTGPSLAAASAGQCKADRLMISGTRGEPPPQICGVNHGQHMYLDVNRDRAPVLFDIMTYGGQIKRKWKIEISQIPCGEYVAPSGCLQYFTSLLGSVKSFNFDGSLHLAHQRYSICVRMEPGFCTIEWSPAMDENENLIEHAFTISDTQPRGEHLIAGTEFADPRRRIPGGKPVWATCTGGPGFADYVSIPCGSPDGDRVFTLLGPTGGDQVSCAHKFCGQALNHLNGANGSVPVISSVKPFQIEVHFDGSESEDGGDGGMPNRGFHLRWTQKPCQG
;
A
#
# COMPACT_ATOMS: atom_id res chain seq x y z
N ASN A 1 22.28 16.78 -6.89
CA ASN A 1 21.12 17.06 -6.04
C ASN A 1 20.41 18.30 -6.57
N GLN A 2 19.08 18.30 -6.55
CA GLN A 2 18.22 19.40 -6.96
C GLN A 2 17.43 19.85 -5.73
N GLU A 3 17.28 21.16 -5.57
CA GLU A 3 16.54 21.79 -4.47
C GLU A 3 15.22 22.41 -4.95
N CYS A 4 14.49 23.06 -4.06
CA CYS A 4 13.21 23.70 -4.36
C CYS A 4 13.34 24.76 -5.47
N GLY A 5 12.37 24.77 -6.39
CA GLY A 5 12.27 25.73 -7.49
C GLY A 5 13.10 25.39 -8.73
N THR A 6 13.85 24.28 -8.71
CA THR A 6 14.74 23.90 -9.80
C THR A 6 14.05 23.04 -10.87
N VAL A 7 14.75 22.85 -11.99
CA VAL A 7 14.36 21.97 -13.09
C VAL A 7 15.40 20.85 -13.20
N ALA A 8 14.94 19.60 -13.15
CA ALA A 8 15.76 18.42 -13.41
C ALA A 8 15.64 18.00 -14.89
N ASP A 9 16.75 18.08 -15.62
CA ASP A 9 16.87 17.72 -17.03
C ASP A 9 17.93 16.62 -17.28
N THR A 10 18.38 15.97 -16.21
CA THR A 10 19.33 14.84 -16.23
C THR A 10 18.71 13.61 -15.55
N ASN A 11 19.18 12.42 -15.95
CA ASN A 11 18.74 11.18 -15.34
C ASN A 11 19.34 10.98 -13.94
N ASN A 12 18.71 10.14 -13.11
CA ASN A 12 19.15 9.81 -11.74
C ASN A 12 19.33 11.07 -10.88
N THR A 13 18.29 11.89 -10.86
CA THR A 13 18.27 13.14 -10.10
C THR A 13 17.86 12.86 -8.66
N TYR A 14 18.57 13.44 -7.69
CA TYR A 14 18.14 13.46 -6.29
C TYR A 14 17.44 14.77 -5.95
N PHE A 15 16.17 14.73 -5.56
CA PHE A 15 15.43 15.85 -4.98
C PHE A 15 15.59 15.84 -3.46
N VAL A 16 16.20 16.89 -2.91
CA VAL A 16 16.53 16.97 -1.47
C VAL A 16 15.92 18.20 -0.82
N ASN A 17 15.75 18.15 0.49
CA ASN A 17 15.34 19.34 1.23
C ASN A 17 16.43 20.43 1.21
N PRO A 18 16.05 21.72 1.31
CA PRO A 18 17.03 22.79 1.48
C PRO A 18 17.97 22.50 2.65
N ASN A 19 19.26 22.70 2.44
CA ASN A 19 20.34 22.44 3.41
C ASN A 19 20.53 20.95 3.81
N PHE A 20 20.06 20.00 3.00
CA PHE A 20 20.35 18.57 3.23
C PHE A 20 21.86 18.35 3.45
N PRO A 21 22.29 17.56 4.46
CA PRO A 21 21.52 16.55 5.21
C PRO A 21 20.76 17.06 6.45
N GLU A 22 20.81 18.36 6.75
CA GLU A 22 20.11 18.92 7.92
C GLU A 22 18.59 18.89 7.75
N PRO A 23 17.80 18.78 8.84
CA PRO A 23 16.35 18.86 8.77
C PRO A 23 15.86 20.22 8.28
N PHE A 24 14.78 20.21 7.50
CA PHE A 24 14.08 21.39 7.02
C PHE A 24 12.86 21.70 7.86
N SER A 25 12.70 22.97 8.27
CA SER A 25 11.65 23.37 9.24
C SER A 25 10.72 24.49 8.78
N ALA A 26 10.98 25.09 7.61
CA ALA A 26 10.14 26.17 7.10
C ALA A 26 8.84 25.61 6.48
N ALA A 27 7.79 26.41 6.54
CA ALA A 27 6.54 26.14 5.82
C ALA A 27 6.59 26.77 4.42
N GLY A 28 5.88 26.17 3.47
CA GLY A 28 5.83 26.65 2.09
C GLY A 28 5.65 25.53 1.07
N ASN A 29 5.73 25.89 -0.20
CA ASN A 29 5.70 24.94 -1.31
C ASN A 29 7.10 24.78 -1.92
N CYS A 30 7.62 23.55 -1.89
CA CYS A 30 8.88 23.18 -2.52
C CYS A 30 8.59 22.35 -3.78
N ARG A 31 8.81 22.95 -4.95
CA ARG A 31 8.54 22.31 -6.25
C ARG A 31 9.82 21.86 -6.95
N LEU A 32 9.83 20.66 -7.51
CA LEU A 32 10.79 20.24 -8.53
C LEU A 32 10.06 19.96 -9.85
N THR A 33 10.62 20.47 -10.96
CA THR A 33 10.12 20.18 -12.31
C THR A 33 11.03 19.17 -13.00
N VAL A 34 10.52 17.97 -13.30
CA VAL A 34 11.29 16.92 -13.98
C VAL A 34 10.96 16.91 -15.47
N LYS A 35 11.96 17.17 -16.33
CA LYS A 35 11.86 17.09 -17.78
C LYS A 35 12.38 15.75 -18.28
N MET A 36 11.66 15.14 -19.21
CA MET A 36 12.11 13.89 -19.84
C MET A 36 13.35 14.15 -20.71
N ILE A 37 14.43 13.40 -20.48
CA ILE A 37 15.72 13.59 -21.16
C ILE A 37 15.64 13.35 -22.67
N ASN A 38 14.74 12.47 -23.10
CA ASN A 38 14.47 12.15 -24.50
C ASN A 38 13.03 11.57 -24.64
N PRO A 39 12.49 11.40 -25.85
CA PRO A 39 11.10 10.93 -26.04
C PRO A 39 10.92 9.41 -25.82
N ASN A 40 12.00 8.64 -25.66
CA ASN A 40 11.95 7.21 -25.38
C ASN A 40 11.80 6.89 -23.88
N ILE A 41 11.49 7.88 -23.04
CA ILE A 41 11.21 7.65 -21.62
C ILE A 41 9.72 7.30 -21.47
N CYS A 42 9.44 6.17 -20.82
CA CYS A 42 8.08 5.69 -20.58
C CYS A 42 7.64 5.82 -19.12
N GLN A 43 8.59 5.84 -18.19
CA GLN A 43 8.27 5.77 -16.77
C GLN A 43 9.32 6.50 -15.92
N LEU A 44 8.91 7.06 -14.79
CA LEU A 44 9.82 7.47 -13.71
C LEU A 44 9.78 6.42 -12.61
N ARG A 45 10.95 6.04 -12.10
CA ARG A 45 11.09 5.36 -10.81
C ARG A 45 11.49 6.38 -9.76
N VAL A 46 10.64 6.55 -8.77
CA VAL A 46 10.82 7.43 -7.63
C VAL A 46 11.17 6.57 -6.43
N HIS A 47 12.34 6.76 -5.82
CA HIS A 47 12.75 6.01 -4.65
C HIS A 47 13.02 6.95 -3.47
N PHE A 48 12.43 6.64 -2.32
CA PHE A 48 12.50 7.44 -1.12
C PHE A 48 13.67 6.98 -0.24
N HIS A 49 14.88 7.50 -0.47
CA HIS A 49 16.04 7.20 0.39
C HIS A 49 15.82 7.71 1.82
N GLU A 50 15.34 8.95 1.90
CA GLU A 50 14.90 9.59 3.13
C GLU A 50 13.54 10.20 2.82
N PHE A 51 12.55 9.96 3.68
CA PHE A 51 11.25 10.62 3.55
C PHE A 51 10.56 10.66 4.90
N LEU A 52 10.64 11.83 5.53
CA LEU A 52 10.01 12.18 6.78
C LEU A 52 9.34 13.54 6.61
N LEU A 53 8.03 13.51 6.52
CA LEU A 53 7.16 14.68 6.63
C LEU A 53 6.31 14.55 7.90
N THR A 54 5.56 15.60 8.25
CA THR A 54 4.51 15.48 9.26
C THR A 54 3.52 14.40 8.82
N GLY A 55 3.12 13.53 9.76
CA GLY A 55 2.16 12.47 9.51
C GLY A 55 0.75 12.99 9.17
N PRO A 56 -0.18 12.08 8.84
CA PRO A 56 -1.57 12.44 8.63
C PRO A 56 -2.20 13.00 9.91
N SER A 57 -3.33 13.70 9.75
CA SER A 57 -4.12 14.13 10.91
C SER A 57 -4.61 12.92 11.70
N LEU A 58 -4.59 13.05 13.03
CA LEU A 58 -5.16 12.09 13.98
C LEU A 58 -6.52 12.56 14.53
N ALA A 59 -7.03 13.70 14.05
CA ALA A 59 -8.32 14.21 14.47
C ALA A 59 -9.43 13.44 13.75
N ALA A 60 -10.46 12.99 14.46
CA ALA A 60 -11.53 12.13 13.96
C ALA A 60 -12.07 12.58 12.58
N ALA A 61 -12.45 13.85 12.42
CA ALA A 61 -13.01 14.38 11.18
C ALA A 61 -12.06 14.41 9.96
N SER A 62 -10.78 14.09 10.15
CA SER A 62 -9.80 14.01 9.06
C SER A 62 -8.68 13.02 9.31
N ALA A 63 -8.98 11.96 10.06
CA ALA A 63 -8.03 10.90 10.33
C ALA A 63 -7.47 10.36 8.99
N GLY A 64 -6.17 10.06 8.96
CA GLY A 64 -5.48 9.57 7.77
C GLY A 64 -5.17 10.63 6.70
N GLN A 65 -5.74 11.84 6.78
CA GLN A 65 -5.54 12.86 5.75
C GLN A 65 -4.24 13.65 5.94
N CYS A 66 -3.43 13.75 4.89
CA CYS A 66 -2.21 14.56 4.82
C CYS A 66 -2.50 16.07 4.72
N LYS A 67 -2.97 16.67 5.82
CA LYS A 67 -3.33 18.09 5.89
C LYS A 67 -2.13 19.02 6.15
N ALA A 68 -1.17 18.59 6.98
CA ALA A 68 -0.07 19.43 7.44
C ALA A 68 1.15 19.41 6.51
N ASP A 69 1.60 18.24 6.10
CA ASP A 69 2.63 18.13 5.06
C ASP A 69 2.15 17.09 4.04
N ARG A 70 2.52 17.27 2.77
CA ARG A 70 2.24 16.29 1.71
C ARG A 70 3.19 16.42 0.53
N LEU A 71 3.59 15.29 -0.02
CA LEU A 71 4.11 15.19 -1.38
C LEU A 71 2.93 14.94 -2.32
N MET A 72 2.83 15.74 -3.38
CA MET A 72 1.94 15.51 -4.50
C MET A 72 2.77 15.44 -5.78
N ILE A 73 2.37 14.55 -6.70
CA ILE A 73 3.02 14.40 -7.99
C ILE A 73 1.97 14.57 -9.09
N SER A 74 2.26 15.39 -10.09
CA SER A 74 1.33 15.70 -11.19
C SER A 74 2.03 15.71 -12.54
N GLY A 75 1.26 15.66 -13.63
CA GLY A 75 1.80 15.57 -15.00
C GLY A 75 2.16 14.15 -15.45
N THR A 76 1.78 13.13 -14.67
CA THR A 76 1.88 11.71 -15.05
C THR A 76 0.81 11.34 -16.08
N ARG A 77 0.97 10.18 -16.71
CA ARG A 77 -0.02 9.58 -17.60
C ARG A 77 -0.85 8.57 -16.83
N GLY A 78 -2.18 8.64 -16.96
CA GLY A 78 -3.11 7.75 -16.25
C GLY A 78 -3.61 8.35 -14.94
N GLU A 79 -3.97 7.49 -13.99
CA GLU A 79 -4.39 7.92 -12.65
C GLU A 79 -3.21 8.60 -11.93
N PRO A 80 -3.40 9.78 -11.33
CA PRO A 80 -2.34 10.41 -10.54
C PRO A 80 -1.99 9.53 -9.33
N PRO A 81 -0.70 9.45 -8.95
CA PRO A 81 -0.33 8.75 -7.72
C PRO A 81 -0.96 9.46 -6.51
N PRO A 82 -1.30 8.71 -5.45
CA PRO A 82 -1.88 9.31 -4.26
C PRO A 82 -0.88 10.25 -3.60
N GLN A 83 -1.40 11.29 -2.93
CA GLN A 83 -0.58 12.12 -2.07
C GLN A 83 -0.09 11.30 -0.86
N ILE A 84 1.15 11.56 -0.43
CA ILE A 84 1.74 10.87 0.72
C ILE A 84 2.35 11.85 1.73
N CYS A 85 2.36 11.45 3.00
CA CYS A 85 2.99 12.18 4.10
C CYS A 85 3.51 11.19 5.16
N GLY A 86 4.11 11.72 6.24
CA GLY A 86 4.70 10.89 7.29
C GLY A 86 5.98 10.16 6.86
N VAL A 87 6.13 8.90 7.26
CA VAL A 87 7.38 8.12 7.14
C VAL A 87 7.29 7.12 5.98
N ASN A 88 8.11 7.33 4.94
CA ASN A 88 8.08 6.49 3.73
C ASN A 88 9.48 6.10 3.21
N HIS A 89 10.52 6.19 4.06
CA HIS A 89 11.87 5.78 3.66
C HIS A 89 11.89 4.31 3.22
N GLY A 90 12.74 4.00 2.24
CA GLY A 90 12.87 2.66 1.64
C GLY A 90 11.77 2.28 0.64
N GLN A 91 10.69 3.06 0.51
CA GLN A 91 9.61 2.79 -0.44
C GLN A 91 9.90 3.41 -1.83
N HIS A 92 9.07 3.08 -2.83
CA HIS A 92 9.18 3.63 -4.18
C HIS A 92 7.83 3.81 -4.86
N MET A 93 7.84 4.53 -5.99
CA MET A 93 6.74 4.65 -6.95
C MET A 93 7.26 4.48 -8.38
N TYR A 94 6.45 3.88 -9.24
CA TYR A 94 6.59 3.87 -10.69
C TYR A 94 5.49 4.73 -11.28
N LEU A 95 5.87 5.71 -12.10
CA LEU A 95 4.97 6.71 -12.65
C LEU A 95 5.06 6.69 -14.17
N ASP A 96 3.98 6.30 -14.84
CA ASP A 96 3.91 6.37 -16.30
C ASP A 96 3.94 7.84 -16.74
N VAL A 97 4.69 8.16 -17.80
CA VAL A 97 4.82 9.53 -18.32
C VAL A 97 4.28 9.68 -19.73
N ASN A 98 3.97 10.92 -20.09
CA ASN A 98 3.52 11.25 -21.43
C ASN A 98 4.71 11.29 -22.41
N ARG A 99 4.49 10.74 -23.61
CA ARG A 99 5.53 10.66 -24.66
C ARG A 99 5.80 12.00 -25.36
N ASP A 100 4.96 13.00 -25.12
CA ASP A 100 5.15 14.39 -25.57
C ASP A 100 6.21 15.15 -24.75
N ARG A 101 6.84 14.47 -23.77
CA ARG A 101 7.83 15.03 -22.85
C ARG A 101 7.27 16.15 -21.97
N ALA A 102 5.96 16.13 -21.71
CA ALA A 102 5.36 16.98 -20.69
C ALA A 102 6.10 16.80 -19.34
N PRO A 103 6.45 17.89 -18.63
CA PRO A 103 7.13 17.78 -17.35
C PRO A 103 6.27 17.12 -16.27
N VAL A 104 6.91 16.38 -15.38
CA VAL A 104 6.30 15.87 -14.14
C VAL A 104 6.68 16.80 -13.00
N LEU A 105 5.71 17.22 -12.20
CA LEU A 105 5.92 18.14 -11.08
C LEU A 105 5.86 17.37 -9.77
N PHE A 106 6.86 17.57 -8.92
CA PHE A 106 6.89 17.09 -7.54
C PHE A 106 6.72 18.29 -6.62
N ASP A 107 5.63 18.33 -5.87
CA ASP A 107 5.28 19.41 -4.95
C ASP A 107 5.28 18.88 -3.51
N ILE A 108 6.21 19.36 -2.69
CA ILE A 108 6.22 19.14 -1.25
C ILE A 108 5.64 20.40 -0.60
N MET A 109 4.40 20.29 -0.14
CA MET A 109 3.74 21.33 0.65
C MET A 109 3.94 21.05 2.13
N THR A 110 4.26 22.11 2.87
CA THR A 110 4.56 22.05 4.29
C THR A 110 3.83 23.16 5.04
N TYR A 111 3.26 22.83 6.20
CA TYR A 111 2.55 23.77 7.07
C TYR A 111 3.10 23.73 8.50
N GLY A 112 3.14 24.89 9.16
CA GLY A 112 3.72 25.01 10.51
C GLY A 112 5.26 25.06 10.52
N GLY A 113 5.81 26.02 11.27
CA GLY A 113 7.25 26.16 11.45
C GLY A 113 7.80 25.24 12.55
N GLN A 114 9.12 25.01 12.54
CA GLN A 114 9.87 24.25 13.57
C GLN A 114 9.61 22.73 13.61
N ILE A 115 8.89 22.18 12.63
CA ILE A 115 8.77 20.72 12.47
C ILE A 115 9.94 20.21 11.64
N LYS A 116 10.67 19.23 12.16
CA LYS A 116 11.82 18.63 11.47
C LYS A 116 11.34 17.72 10.35
N ARG A 117 11.57 18.14 9.11
CA ARG A 117 11.29 17.37 7.88
C ARG A 117 12.60 16.97 7.24
N LYS A 118 12.61 15.85 6.53
CA LYS A 118 13.80 15.39 5.81
C LYS A 118 13.39 14.59 4.59
N TRP A 119 13.93 14.94 3.43
CA TRP A 119 13.71 14.11 2.24
C TRP A 119 14.94 14.07 1.35
N LYS A 120 15.14 12.89 0.76
CA LYS A 120 16.07 12.60 -0.33
C LYS A 120 15.37 11.60 -1.23
N ILE A 121 14.91 12.09 -2.37
CA ILE A 121 14.10 11.32 -3.32
C ILE A 121 14.92 11.15 -4.59
N GLU A 122 15.23 9.91 -4.96
CA GLU A 122 15.87 9.61 -6.23
C GLU A 122 14.82 9.45 -7.32
N ILE A 123 15.01 10.14 -8.44
CA ILE A 123 14.14 10.13 -9.61
C ILE A 123 14.95 9.63 -10.79
N SER A 124 14.65 8.40 -11.21
CA SER A 124 15.25 7.74 -12.37
C SER A 124 14.26 7.69 -13.52
N GLN A 125 14.69 8.06 -14.72
CA GLN A 125 13.93 7.98 -15.96
C GLN A 125 14.21 6.63 -16.63
N ILE A 126 13.16 5.83 -16.81
CA ILE A 126 13.23 4.49 -17.40
C ILE A 126 12.83 4.58 -18.87
N PRO A 127 13.73 4.20 -19.79
CA PRO A 127 13.40 4.06 -21.20
C PRO A 127 12.32 3.01 -21.42
N CYS A 128 11.48 3.22 -22.43
CA CYS A 128 10.54 2.20 -22.90
C CYS A 128 11.29 0.91 -23.25
N GLY A 129 10.81 -0.23 -22.77
CA GLY A 129 11.47 -1.53 -23.00
C GLY A 129 11.06 -2.56 -21.97
N GLU A 130 11.94 -3.53 -21.72
CA GLU A 130 11.66 -4.70 -20.87
C GLU A 130 11.65 -4.37 -19.36
N TYR A 131 12.33 -3.29 -18.95
CA TYR A 131 12.52 -2.95 -17.54
C TYR A 131 11.47 -1.99 -16.96
N VAL A 132 10.39 -1.72 -17.71
CA VAL A 132 9.28 -0.90 -17.22
C VAL A 132 8.38 -1.72 -16.30
N ALA A 133 7.91 -1.11 -15.22
CA ALA A 133 6.82 -1.69 -14.45
C ALA A 133 5.56 -1.77 -15.33
N PRO A 134 4.71 -2.81 -15.16
CA PRO A 134 3.45 -2.90 -15.88
C PRO A 134 2.59 -1.66 -15.62
N SER A 135 1.85 -1.21 -16.64
CA SER A 135 1.00 -0.02 -16.50
C SER A 135 -0.07 -0.24 -15.42
N GLY A 136 -0.27 0.75 -14.57
CA GLY A 136 -1.17 0.67 -13.41
C GLY A 136 -0.52 0.17 -12.11
N CYS A 137 0.74 -0.30 -12.15
CA CYS A 137 1.48 -0.70 -10.96
C CYS A 137 2.23 0.51 -10.38
N LEU A 138 1.73 1.07 -9.27
CA LEU A 138 2.44 2.15 -8.57
C LEU A 138 3.68 1.63 -7.86
N GLN A 139 3.63 0.43 -7.29
CA GLN A 139 4.81 -0.26 -6.79
C GLN A 139 5.03 -1.53 -7.59
N TYR A 140 6.28 -1.76 -7.99
CA TYR A 140 6.67 -2.95 -8.73
C TYR A 140 7.90 -3.60 -8.11
N PHE A 141 7.82 -4.90 -7.91
CA PHE A 141 8.86 -5.74 -7.34
C PHE A 141 9.15 -6.91 -8.27
N THR A 142 10.41 -7.36 -8.29
CA THR A 142 10.87 -8.40 -9.23
C THR A 142 11.48 -9.61 -8.54
N SER A 143 11.44 -9.68 -7.21
CA SER A 143 12.03 -10.77 -6.44
C SER A 143 11.03 -11.90 -6.16
N LEU A 144 11.56 -13.11 -5.99
CA LEU A 144 10.81 -14.31 -5.61
C LEU A 144 10.16 -14.20 -4.22
N LEU A 145 10.87 -13.54 -3.31
CA LEU A 145 10.45 -13.24 -1.95
C LEU A 145 10.76 -11.77 -1.64
N GLY A 146 10.00 -11.18 -0.75
CA GLY A 146 10.19 -9.79 -0.33
C GLY A 146 9.08 -9.32 0.60
N SER A 147 9.08 -8.04 0.92
CA SER A 147 8.00 -7.42 1.68
C SER A 147 7.61 -6.05 1.12
N VAL A 148 6.37 -5.67 1.40
CA VAL A 148 5.77 -4.42 0.98
C VAL A 148 4.99 -3.82 2.14
N LYS A 149 5.05 -2.50 2.26
CA LYS A 149 4.31 -1.71 3.24
C LYS A 149 3.34 -0.80 2.52
N SER A 150 2.20 -0.51 3.14
CA SER A 150 1.43 0.67 2.78
C SER A 150 2.25 1.93 3.06
N PHE A 151 2.00 3.01 2.30
CA PHE A 151 2.58 4.31 2.64
C PHE A 151 2.22 4.71 4.07
N ASN A 152 3.18 5.31 4.76
CA ASN A 152 3.14 5.70 6.17
C ASN A 152 2.96 4.56 7.20
N PHE A 153 3.17 3.29 6.83
CA PHE A 153 3.10 2.18 7.81
C PHE A 153 4.10 2.35 8.98
N ASP A 154 5.29 2.89 8.70
CA ASP A 154 6.31 3.16 9.73
C ASP A 154 6.01 4.43 10.55
N GLY A 155 4.93 5.14 10.23
CA GLY A 155 4.35 6.20 11.04
C GLY A 155 3.31 5.66 12.02
N SER A 156 2.19 6.37 12.13
CA SER A 156 1.16 6.14 13.16
C SER A 156 -0.16 5.55 12.64
N LEU A 157 -0.57 5.92 11.44
CA LEU A 157 -1.90 5.63 10.87
C LEU A 157 -1.73 5.54 9.35
N HIS A 158 -2.46 4.64 8.68
CA HIS A 158 -2.44 4.64 7.22
C HIS A 158 -3.02 5.94 6.66
N LEU A 159 -2.67 6.21 5.41
CA LEU A 159 -3.12 7.40 4.72
C LEU A 159 -4.53 7.18 4.17
N ALA A 160 -5.40 8.16 4.33
CA ALA A 160 -6.73 8.18 3.74
C ALA A 160 -6.64 8.46 2.22
N HIS A 161 -7.69 8.10 1.50
CA HIS A 161 -7.85 8.32 0.05
C HIS A 161 -6.73 7.71 -0.80
N GLN A 162 -6.34 6.48 -0.48
CA GLN A 162 -5.30 5.76 -1.19
C GLN A 162 -5.92 4.73 -2.12
N ARG A 163 -5.66 4.87 -3.42
CA ARG A 163 -6.03 3.87 -4.41
C ARG A 163 -4.86 3.60 -5.34
N TYR A 164 -4.23 2.44 -5.20
CA TYR A 164 -3.08 2.08 -6.03
C TYR A 164 -2.85 0.58 -6.05
N SER A 165 -2.14 0.11 -7.08
CA SER A 165 -1.77 -1.29 -7.22
C SER A 165 -0.30 -1.52 -6.88
N ILE A 166 -0.04 -2.63 -6.22
CA ILE A 166 1.29 -3.18 -5.95
C ILE A 166 1.42 -4.46 -6.77
N CYS A 167 2.45 -4.55 -7.58
CA CYS A 167 2.66 -5.67 -8.50
C CYS A 167 3.97 -6.38 -8.20
N VAL A 168 3.96 -7.69 -8.36
CA VAL A 168 5.15 -8.56 -8.27
C VAL A 168 5.32 -9.26 -9.61
N ARG A 169 6.51 -9.18 -10.20
CA ARG A 169 6.84 -9.91 -11.42
C ARG A 169 6.75 -11.40 -11.15
N MET A 170 5.97 -12.11 -11.95
CA MET A 170 5.92 -13.56 -11.90
C MET A 170 7.21 -14.13 -12.51
N GLU A 171 7.97 -14.90 -11.72
CA GLU A 171 9.17 -15.57 -12.20
C GLU A 171 8.82 -16.83 -13.02
N PRO A 172 9.59 -17.17 -14.05
CA PRO A 172 9.36 -18.39 -14.83
C PRO A 172 9.32 -19.64 -13.95
N GLY A 173 8.30 -20.48 -14.14
CA GLY A 173 8.09 -21.70 -13.33
C GLY A 173 7.33 -21.48 -12.02
N PHE A 174 6.92 -20.25 -11.70
CA PHE A 174 6.09 -19.93 -10.54
C PHE A 174 4.64 -19.66 -10.94
N CYS A 175 3.68 -20.19 -10.17
CA CYS A 175 2.25 -20.17 -10.52
C CYS A 175 1.35 -19.54 -9.45
N THR A 176 1.80 -19.44 -8.20
CA THR A 176 1.04 -18.78 -7.14
C THR A 176 1.93 -17.84 -6.33
N ILE A 177 1.29 -16.88 -5.67
CA ILE A 177 1.93 -15.97 -4.71
C ILE A 177 1.24 -16.11 -3.36
N GLU A 178 2.02 -16.34 -2.32
CA GLU A 178 1.56 -16.38 -0.94
C GLU A 178 1.87 -15.02 -0.29
N TRP A 179 0.85 -14.40 0.31
CA TRP A 179 0.96 -13.20 1.12
C TRP A 179 0.80 -13.57 2.60
N SER A 180 1.65 -13.02 3.45
CA SER A 180 1.60 -13.21 4.90
C SER A 180 1.93 -11.91 5.61
N PRO A 181 1.51 -11.73 6.87
CA PRO A 181 2.07 -10.66 7.70
C PRO A 181 3.60 -10.72 7.72
N ALA A 182 4.24 -9.57 7.69
CA ALA A 182 5.68 -9.48 7.73
C ALA A 182 6.25 -9.91 9.09
N MET A 183 7.51 -10.31 9.08
CA MET A 183 8.30 -10.67 10.26
C MET A 183 9.39 -9.62 10.48
N ASP A 184 9.83 -9.47 11.73
CA ASP A 184 10.97 -8.64 12.10
C ASP A 184 12.29 -9.35 11.78
N GLU A 185 13.41 -8.69 12.07
CA GLU A 185 14.75 -9.22 11.83
C GLU A 185 15.08 -10.49 12.64
N ASN A 186 14.32 -10.77 13.70
CA ASN A 186 14.46 -11.93 14.57
C ASN A 186 13.43 -13.03 14.24
N GLU A 187 12.78 -12.94 13.07
CA GLU A 187 11.74 -13.85 12.60
C GLU A 187 10.47 -13.88 13.47
N ASN A 188 10.26 -12.86 14.31
CA ASN A 188 9.00 -12.72 15.03
C ASN A 188 7.97 -12.03 14.13
N LEU A 189 6.70 -12.42 14.26
CA LEU A 189 5.61 -11.70 13.58
C LEU A 189 5.63 -10.24 14.03
N ILE A 190 5.63 -9.32 13.06
CA ILE A 190 5.47 -7.91 13.36
C ILE A 190 4.05 -7.71 13.88
N GLU A 191 3.96 -7.26 15.13
CA GLU A 191 2.67 -6.93 15.74
C GLU A 191 1.97 -5.86 14.89
N HIS A 192 0.66 -6.06 14.65
CA HIS A 192 -0.14 -5.16 13.82
C HIS A 192 0.39 -4.96 12.39
N ALA A 193 1.03 -5.99 11.83
CA ALA A 193 1.42 -6.02 10.42
C ALA A 193 0.23 -5.95 9.44
N PHE A 194 -1.00 -6.11 9.91
CA PHE A 194 -2.21 -5.91 9.11
C PHE A 194 -3.33 -5.35 9.98
N THR A 195 -3.49 -4.04 9.98
CA THR A 195 -4.55 -3.32 10.71
C THR A 195 -5.11 -2.22 9.81
N ILE A 196 -6.12 -2.57 9.02
CA ILE A 196 -6.67 -1.72 7.95
C ILE A 196 -8.01 -1.11 8.32
N SER A 197 -8.83 -1.80 9.09
CA SER A 197 -10.10 -1.26 9.56
C SER A 197 -10.37 -1.74 10.97
N ASP A 198 -11.16 -0.99 11.72
CA ASP A 198 -11.60 -1.49 13.01
C ASP A 198 -12.53 -2.70 12.81
N THR A 199 -12.30 -3.72 13.62
CA THR A 199 -13.12 -4.91 13.77
C THR A 199 -13.61 -5.06 15.23
N GLN A 200 -14.17 -4.03 15.87
CA GLN A 200 -14.99 -4.09 17.10
C GLN A 200 -16.09 -5.18 17.19
N PRO A 201 -15.97 -6.06 18.19
CA PRO A 201 -16.47 -5.64 19.49
C PRO A 201 -15.31 -5.30 20.43
N ARG A 202 -15.51 -4.33 21.32
CA ARG A 202 -14.53 -3.94 22.36
C ARG A 202 -13.93 -5.18 23.04
N GLY A 203 -12.60 -5.32 22.98
CA GLY A 203 -11.84 -6.35 23.71
C GLY A 203 -11.38 -7.57 22.89
N GLU A 204 -11.79 -7.72 21.62
CA GLU A 204 -11.25 -8.74 20.72
C GLU A 204 -10.35 -8.10 19.65
N HIS A 205 -9.04 -8.31 19.77
CA HIS A 205 -8.05 -7.88 18.79
C HIS A 205 -7.81 -8.97 17.74
N LEU A 206 -7.33 -8.59 16.54
CA LEU A 206 -6.94 -9.50 15.45
C LEU A 206 -8.08 -10.24 14.75
N ILE A 207 -9.25 -9.62 14.61
CA ILE A 207 -10.35 -10.19 13.82
C ILE A 207 -10.17 -9.83 12.34
N ALA A 208 -10.32 -10.83 11.48
CA ALA A 208 -10.28 -10.63 10.03
C ALA A 208 -11.66 -10.29 9.46
N GLY A 209 -11.72 -9.29 8.59
CA GLY A 209 -12.85 -9.02 7.71
C GLY A 209 -12.53 -9.50 6.29
N THR A 210 -13.45 -10.24 5.67
CA THR A 210 -13.24 -10.74 4.29
C THR A 210 -14.51 -10.73 3.46
N GLU A 211 -14.38 -10.40 2.18
CA GLU A 211 -15.46 -10.55 1.20
C GLU A 211 -15.09 -11.50 0.07
N PHE A 212 -16.03 -12.36 -0.31
CA PHE A 212 -15.85 -13.35 -1.36
C PHE A 212 -15.84 -12.76 -2.76
N ALA A 213 -15.09 -13.41 -3.66
CA ALA A 213 -15.10 -13.08 -5.08
C ALA A 213 -16.46 -13.37 -5.75
N ASP A 214 -17.19 -14.40 -5.29
CA ASP A 214 -18.55 -14.72 -5.74
C ASP A 214 -19.59 -14.36 -4.66
N PRO A 215 -20.39 -13.29 -4.83
CA PRO A 215 -21.39 -12.89 -3.85
C PRO A 215 -22.58 -13.85 -3.76
N ARG A 216 -22.74 -14.80 -4.69
CA ARG A 216 -23.83 -15.79 -4.69
C ARG A 216 -23.57 -16.96 -3.74
N ARG A 217 -22.32 -17.18 -3.31
CA ARG A 217 -21.95 -18.23 -2.36
C ARG A 217 -21.77 -17.61 -0.98
N ARG A 218 -22.66 -17.98 -0.04
CA ARG A 218 -22.55 -17.60 1.39
C ARG A 218 -21.80 -18.71 2.14
N ILE A 219 -21.02 -18.33 3.16
CA ILE A 219 -20.51 -19.31 4.15
C ILE A 219 -21.72 -19.87 4.93
N PRO A 220 -21.96 -21.19 4.94
CA PRO A 220 -22.90 -21.78 5.86
C PRO A 220 -22.42 -21.56 7.31
N GLY A 221 -23.24 -20.95 8.17
CA GLY A 221 -22.93 -20.79 9.60
C GLY A 221 -21.92 -19.70 9.96
N GLY A 222 -21.54 -18.82 9.04
CA GLY A 222 -20.73 -17.64 9.38
C GLY A 222 -21.45 -16.77 10.42
N LYS A 223 -20.80 -16.50 11.57
CA LYS A 223 -21.30 -15.48 12.50
C LYS A 223 -21.48 -14.17 11.72
N PRO A 224 -22.53 -13.38 11.99
CA PRO A 224 -22.61 -12.02 11.45
C PRO A 224 -21.47 -11.22 12.08
N VAL A 225 -20.34 -11.13 11.37
CA VAL A 225 -19.35 -10.11 11.64
C VAL A 225 -19.84 -8.89 10.89
N TRP A 226 -20.02 -7.81 11.64
CA TRP A 226 -20.46 -6.49 11.21
C TRP A 226 -19.40 -5.78 10.33
N ALA A 227 -18.26 -6.44 10.05
CA ALA A 227 -17.20 -6.02 9.15
C ALA A 227 -17.24 -6.78 7.81
N THR A 228 -18.19 -6.44 6.94
CA THR A 228 -17.94 -6.59 5.50
C THR A 228 -16.98 -5.46 5.11
N CYS A 229 -15.95 -5.74 4.33
CA CYS A 229 -14.97 -4.74 3.85
C CYS A 229 -15.58 -3.61 2.98
N THR A 230 -16.91 -3.57 2.85
CA THR A 230 -17.71 -2.52 2.22
C THR A 230 -18.96 -2.13 3.04
N GLY A 231 -19.00 -2.49 4.32
CA GLY A 231 -20.21 -2.52 5.17
C GLY A 231 -20.74 -1.22 5.75
N GLY A 232 -20.07 -0.10 5.54
CA GLY A 232 -20.47 1.21 6.08
C GLY A 232 -19.28 2.12 6.38
N PRO A 233 -19.53 3.36 6.87
CA PRO A 233 -18.47 4.31 7.23
C PRO A 233 -17.53 3.70 8.26
N GLY A 234 -16.21 3.71 8.01
CA GLY A 234 -15.20 3.08 8.88
C GLY A 234 -14.81 1.64 8.53
N PHE A 235 -15.50 1.00 7.57
CA PHE A 235 -15.30 -0.42 7.19
C PHE A 235 -15.07 -0.62 5.70
N ALA A 236 -14.68 0.44 4.99
CA ALA A 236 -14.53 0.45 3.54
C ALA A 236 -13.06 0.41 3.10
N ASP A 237 -12.12 0.37 4.05
CA ASP A 237 -10.71 0.18 3.78
C ASP A 237 -10.39 -1.31 3.60
N TYR A 238 -9.74 -1.65 2.49
CA TYR A 238 -9.34 -3.03 2.24
C TYR A 238 -8.14 -3.11 1.31
N VAL A 239 -7.48 -4.26 1.40
CA VAL A 239 -6.57 -4.73 0.36
C VAL A 239 -7.29 -5.80 -0.45
N SER A 240 -7.27 -5.65 -1.77
CA SER A 240 -7.73 -6.70 -2.67
C SER A 240 -6.58 -7.64 -2.99
N ILE A 241 -6.73 -8.91 -2.64
CA ILE A 241 -5.89 -9.99 -3.11
C ILE A 241 -6.76 -10.81 -4.07
N PRO A 242 -6.51 -10.78 -5.39
CA PRO A 242 -7.36 -11.46 -6.35
C PRO A 242 -7.49 -12.96 -6.02
N CYS A 243 -8.70 -13.39 -5.66
CA CYS A 243 -9.00 -14.78 -5.33
C CYS A 243 -8.01 -15.43 -4.36
N GLY A 244 -7.83 -14.81 -3.20
CA GLY A 244 -7.02 -15.33 -2.10
C GLY A 244 -7.71 -16.48 -1.36
N SER A 245 -6.98 -17.57 -1.13
CA SER A 245 -7.44 -18.77 -0.42
C SER A 245 -6.26 -19.44 0.33
N PRO A 246 -6.49 -20.52 1.11
CA PRO A 246 -5.42 -21.23 1.81
C PRO A 246 -4.41 -21.93 0.90
N ASP A 247 -4.87 -22.35 -0.27
CA ASP A 247 -4.19 -23.27 -1.19
C ASP A 247 -3.97 -22.67 -2.59
N GLY A 248 -4.56 -21.50 -2.86
CA GLY A 248 -4.54 -20.85 -4.17
C GLY A 248 -5.69 -21.29 -5.09
N ASP A 249 -6.58 -22.17 -4.62
CA ASP A 249 -7.73 -22.62 -5.39
C ASP A 249 -8.89 -21.61 -5.33
N ARG A 250 -9.65 -21.57 -6.43
CA ARG A 250 -10.82 -20.66 -6.54
C ARG A 250 -11.98 -21.07 -5.64
N VAL A 251 -12.02 -22.35 -5.29
CA VAL A 251 -12.98 -22.95 -4.37
C VAL A 251 -12.20 -23.94 -3.53
N PHE A 252 -12.29 -23.82 -2.21
CA PHE A 252 -11.58 -24.68 -1.27
C PHE A 252 -12.57 -25.27 -0.26
N THR A 253 -12.16 -26.33 0.44
CA THR A 253 -13.02 -27.05 1.38
C THR A 253 -12.72 -26.60 2.81
N LEU A 254 -13.74 -26.14 3.53
CA LEU A 254 -13.61 -25.94 4.98
C LEU A 254 -13.79 -27.26 5.72
N LEU A 255 -12.78 -27.61 6.52
CA LEU A 255 -12.87 -28.73 7.45
C LEU A 255 -13.61 -28.29 8.71
N GLY A 256 -14.94 -28.40 8.68
CA GLY A 256 -15.81 -28.18 9.83
C GLY A 256 -16.26 -29.47 10.52
N PRO A 257 -16.88 -29.39 11.72
CA PRO A 257 -17.38 -30.55 12.48
C PRO A 257 -18.37 -31.44 11.70
N THR A 258 -19.07 -30.87 10.71
CA THR A 258 -20.04 -31.57 9.85
C THR A 258 -19.48 -31.98 8.48
N GLY A 259 -18.21 -31.65 8.18
CA GLY A 259 -17.53 -31.97 6.92
C GLY A 259 -17.89 -31.06 5.74
N GLY A 260 -16.85 -30.62 4.99
CA GLY A 260 -16.89 -30.53 3.53
C GLY A 260 -17.46 -29.29 2.84
N ASP A 261 -17.80 -28.20 3.54
CA ASP A 261 -18.38 -27.03 2.87
C ASP A 261 -17.41 -26.39 1.88
N GLN A 262 -17.82 -26.31 0.60
CA GLN A 262 -17.08 -25.65 -0.47
C GLN A 262 -17.26 -24.14 -0.36
N VAL A 263 -16.16 -23.41 -0.15
CA VAL A 263 -16.15 -21.95 -0.02
C VAL A 263 -15.37 -21.34 -1.18
N SER A 264 -15.89 -20.25 -1.75
CA SER A 264 -15.17 -19.50 -2.78
C SER A 264 -13.96 -18.76 -2.18
N CYS A 265 -12.97 -18.48 -3.01
CA CYS A 265 -11.87 -17.61 -2.60
C CYS A 265 -12.35 -16.21 -2.19
N ALA A 266 -11.62 -15.61 -1.25
CA ALA A 266 -11.81 -14.23 -0.83
C ALA A 266 -11.16 -13.26 -1.85
N HIS A 267 -11.71 -12.07 -1.99
CA HIS A 267 -11.16 -11.03 -2.86
C HIS A 267 -10.70 -9.82 -2.08
N LYS A 268 -11.46 -9.41 -1.05
CA LYS A 268 -11.14 -8.24 -0.22
C LYS A 268 -10.83 -8.68 1.20
N PHE A 269 -9.82 -8.05 1.77
CA PHE A 269 -9.26 -8.33 3.08
C PHE A 269 -9.17 -7.02 3.87
N CYS A 270 -9.77 -6.98 5.04
CA CYS A 270 -9.83 -5.81 5.92
C CYS A 270 -9.78 -6.26 7.39
N GLY A 271 -9.88 -5.30 8.30
CA GLY A 271 -9.83 -5.59 9.73
C GLY A 271 -8.42 -5.61 10.31
N GLN A 272 -8.27 -6.35 11.41
CA GLN A 272 -7.05 -6.38 12.24
C GLN A 272 -6.24 -7.66 12.06
N ALA A 273 -6.61 -8.51 11.10
CA ALA A 273 -5.86 -9.70 10.72
C ALA A 273 -6.04 -10.03 9.23
N LEU A 274 -4.97 -10.50 8.58
CA LEU A 274 -5.03 -11.03 7.23
C LEU A 274 -5.49 -12.49 7.30
N ASN A 275 -6.75 -12.76 6.95
CA ASN A 275 -7.27 -14.12 6.90
C ASN A 275 -8.20 -14.30 5.70
N HIS A 276 -8.37 -15.52 5.20
CA HIS A 276 -9.36 -15.83 4.16
C HIS A 276 -10.74 -16.17 4.75
N LEU A 277 -10.85 -16.32 6.07
CA LEU A 277 -12.09 -16.55 6.81
C LEU A 277 -12.54 -15.31 7.55
N ASN A 278 -13.78 -14.91 7.27
CA ASN A 278 -14.42 -13.80 7.97
C ASN A 278 -14.62 -14.13 9.45
N GLY A 279 -14.20 -13.23 10.35
CA GLY A 279 -14.33 -13.38 11.79
C GLY A 279 -13.30 -14.29 12.45
N ALA A 280 -12.26 -14.71 11.73
CA ALA A 280 -11.19 -15.50 12.31
C ALA A 280 -10.29 -14.64 13.21
N ASN A 281 -9.83 -15.24 14.31
CA ASN A 281 -8.92 -14.61 15.27
C ASN A 281 -7.48 -14.94 14.90
N GLY A 282 -6.82 -14.01 14.22
CA GLY A 282 -5.42 -14.13 13.83
C GLY A 282 -5.22 -14.23 12.32
N SER A 283 -4.00 -13.86 11.94
CA SER A 283 -3.60 -13.86 10.53
C SER A 283 -3.12 -15.23 10.09
N VAL A 284 -3.40 -15.58 8.83
CA VAL A 284 -2.90 -16.78 8.15
C VAL A 284 -2.38 -16.40 6.76
N PRO A 285 -1.50 -17.21 6.16
CA PRO A 285 -1.11 -17.01 4.77
C PRO A 285 -2.32 -17.01 3.82
N VAL A 286 -2.28 -16.14 2.83
CA VAL A 286 -3.30 -16.04 1.76
C VAL A 286 -2.60 -16.25 0.42
N ILE A 287 -2.97 -17.30 -0.29
CA ILE A 287 -2.38 -17.71 -1.57
C ILE A 287 -3.31 -17.26 -2.70
N SER A 288 -2.74 -16.66 -3.74
CA SER A 288 -3.44 -16.35 -4.99
C SER A 288 -2.75 -17.01 -6.18
N SER A 289 -3.56 -17.63 -7.04
CA SER A 289 -3.14 -18.17 -8.34
C SER A 289 -3.47 -17.22 -9.51
N VAL A 290 -4.03 -16.04 -9.22
CA VAL A 290 -4.48 -15.10 -10.25
C VAL A 290 -3.30 -14.32 -10.81
N LYS A 291 -3.30 -14.18 -12.15
CA LYS A 291 -2.28 -13.44 -12.89
C LYS A 291 -2.85 -12.13 -13.42
N PRO A 292 -2.07 -11.03 -13.44
CA PRO A 292 -0.72 -10.91 -12.86
C PRO A 292 -0.74 -10.95 -11.31
N PHE A 293 0.40 -11.25 -10.68
CA PHE A 293 0.52 -11.17 -9.23
C PHE A 293 0.48 -9.70 -8.79
N GLN A 294 -0.63 -9.31 -8.21
CA GLN A 294 -0.85 -7.95 -7.72
C GLN A 294 -1.78 -7.95 -6.51
N ILE A 295 -1.65 -6.90 -5.70
CA ILE A 295 -2.65 -6.51 -4.72
C ILE A 295 -3.06 -5.06 -4.98
N GLU A 296 -4.30 -4.72 -4.64
CA GLU A 296 -4.80 -3.35 -4.79
C GLU A 296 -5.14 -2.79 -3.42
N VAL A 297 -4.66 -1.58 -3.14
CA VAL A 297 -4.98 -0.83 -1.93
C VAL A 297 -6.18 0.05 -2.21
N HIS A 298 -7.19 -0.04 -1.35
CA HIS A 298 -8.39 0.79 -1.38
C HIS A 298 -8.63 1.32 0.02
N PHE A 299 -8.03 2.47 0.34
CA PHE A 299 -8.31 3.21 1.58
C PHE A 299 -9.13 4.44 1.25
N ASP A 300 -10.30 4.57 1.85
CA ASP A 300 -11.24 5.63 1.61
C ASP A 300 -10.99 6.86 2.52
N GLY A 301 -11.98 7.74 2.68
CA GLY A 301 -11.84 8.95 3.48
C GLY A 301 -12.30 8.83 4.93
N SER A 302 -12.81 7.66 5.31
CA SER A 302 -13.55 7.44 6.55
C SER A 302 -12.80 6.44 7.42
N GLU A 303 -11.78 6.93 8.11
CA GLU A 303 -11.07 6.16 9.11
C GLU A 303 -11.91 6.01 10.38
N SER A 304 -11.99 4.80 10.94
CA SER A 304 -12.74 4.55 12.18
C SER A 304 -12.16 5.36 13.35
N GLU A 305 -13.04 5.95 14.17
CA GLU A 305 -12.68 6.86 15.27
C GLU A 305 -11.93 6.18 16.43
N ASP A 306 -11.93 4.86 16.51
CA ASP A 306 -11.65 4.13 17.74
C ASP A 306 -10.21 3.59 17.83
N GLY A 307 -9.27 4.53 17.97
CA GLY A 307 -8.17 4.32 18.91
C GLY A 307 -8.57 4.61 20.37
N GLY A 308 -9.82 5.00 20.62
CA GLY A 308 -10.36 5.38 21.93
C GLY A 308 -10.83 4.17 22.75
N ASP A 309 -10.38 4.09 24.01
CA ASP A 309 -10.58 2.99 24.97
C ASP A 309 -9.89 1.66 24.59
N GLY A 310 -8.62 1.74 24.16
CA GLY A 310 -7.74 0.58 24.01
C GLY A 310 -7.78 -0.12 22.64
N GLY A 311 -8.48 0.46 21.66
CA GLY A 311 -8.44 0.03 20.26
C GLY A 311 -7.09 0.33 19.58
N MET A 312 -6.67 -0.53 18.66
CA MET A 312 -5.40 -0.37 17.92
C MET A 312 -5.62 0.54 16.70
N PRO A 313 -4.76 1.54 16.45
CA PRO A 313 -4.92 2.41 15.27
C PRO A 313 -4.75 1.60 13.98
N ASN A 314 -5.51 1.97 12.93
CA ASN A 314 -5.37 1.39 11.60
C ASN A 314 -4.01 1.82 11.00
N ARG A 315 -2.98 1.01 11.21
CA ARG A 315 -1.61 1.30 10.81
C ARG A 315 -1.40 1.05 9.31
N GLY A 316 -2.28 0.28 8.70
CA GLY A 316 -2.18 -0.20 7.33
C GLY A 316 -1.65 -1.63 7.30
N PHE A 317 -0.78 -1.93 6.34
CA PHE A 317 -0.21 -3.27 6.23
C PHE A 317 1.29 -3.26 5.97
N HIS A 318 1.94 -4.31 6.46
CA HIS A 318 3.27 -4.76 6.09
C HIS A 318 3.18 -6.25 5.80
N LEU A 319 3.18 -6.59 4.51
CA LEU A 319 3.03 -7.95 4.03
C LEU A 319 4.36 -8.43 3.47
N ARG A 320 4.69 -9.70 3.71
CA ARG A 320 5.70 -10.43 2.96
C ARG A 320 5.04 -11.27 1.87
N TRP A 321 5.73 -11.46 0.76
CA TRP A 321 5.31 -12.41 -0.27
C TRP A 321 6.34 -13.51 -0.49
N THR A 322 5.86 -14.63 -1.00
CA THR A 322 6.69 -15.71 -1.55
C THR A 322 5.99 -16.31 -2.75
N GLN A 323 6.64 -16.31 -3.91
CA GLN A 323 6.15 -17.03 -5.07
C GLN A 323 6.36 -18.53 -4.88
N LYS A 324 5.38 -19.36 -5.24
CA LYS A 324 5.50 -20.83 -5.22
C LYS A 324 5.59 -21.41 -6.63
N PRO A 325 6.41 -22.45 -6.84
CA PRO A 325 6.54 -23.10 -8.13
C PRO A 325 5.21 -23.71 -8.57
N CYS A 326 5.02 -23.83 -9.88
CA CYS A 326 3.90 -24.57 -10.44
C CYS A 326 3.94 -26.03 -9.97
N GLN A 327 2.80 -26.56 -9.51
CA GLN A 327 2.67 -27.99 -9.28
C GLN A 327 2.60 -28.69 -10.63
N GLY A 328 3.46 -29.69 -10.83
CA GLY A 328 3.57 -30.47 -12.07
C GLY A 328 2.50 -31.54 -12.22
#